data_AF-A0A5K7ZM53-F1
#
_entry.id   AF-A0A5K7ZM53-F1
#
_cell.length_a   1.000
_cell.length_b   1.000
_cell.length_c   1.000
_cell.angle_alpha   90.00
_cell.angle_beta   90.00
_cell.angle_gamma   90.00
#
_symmetry.space_group_name_H-M   'P 1'
#
loop_
_entity.id
_entity.type
_entity.pdbx_description
1 polymer ?
#
loop_
_entity_poly.entity_id
_entity_poly.type
_entity_poly.pdbx_seq_one_letter_code
_entity_poly.pdbx_strand_id
1 'polypeptide(L)'
;MTSNALENRDAMEIRLKNISDALDALIEQNNKEKIDICEKILSDFKKSIFPFVDKMKTEQMSSAARTYLAIIESKLEEISYSNPYHMLGLEQNFTTTEIHIIELIKQGKRSKEIAGLLNVSIATISFHRNNIRKKLGIKNKKQNLFSFLNSLVI
;
A
#
# COMPACT_ATOMS: atom_id res chain seq x y z
N MET A 1 -38.65 -26.14 -24.43
CA MET A 1 -38.44 -24.68 -24.30
C MET A 1 -37.65 -24.28 -23.05
N THR A 2 -37.57 -25.12 -22.01
CA THR A 2 -36.84 -24.84 -20.75
C THR A 2 -35.31 -24.98 -20.84
N SER A 3 -34.78 -25.89 -21.67
CA SER A 3 -33.32 -26.12 -21.81
C SER A 3 -32.55 -24.88 -22.30
N ASN A 4 -33.13 -24.14 -23.24
CA ASN A 4 -32.50 -22.97 -23.86
C ASN A 4 -32.41 -21.78 -22.90
N ALA A 5 -33.30 -21.68 -21.91
CA ALA A 5 -33.26 -20.63 -20.90
C ALA A 5 -32.19 -20.88 -19.82
N LEU A 6 -31.92 -22.14 -19.49
CA LEU A 6 -30.89 -22.53 -18.53
C LEU A 6 -29.49 -22.35 -19.11
N GLU A 7 -29.27 -22.80 -20.35
CA GLU A 7 -28.01 -22.61 -21.08
C GLU A 7 -27.66 -21.13 -21.25
N ASN A 8 -28.65 -20.28 -21.52
CA ASN A 8 -28.45 -18.83 -21.68
C ASN A 8 -28.13 -18.14 -20.34
N ARG A 9 -28.67 -18.67 -19.23
CA ARG A 9 -28.37 -18.19 -17.87
C ARG A 9 -26.94 -18.53 -17.46
N ASP A 10 -26.50 -19.76 -17.72
CA ASP A 10 -25.15 -20.23 -17.39
C ASP A 10 -24.09 -19.50 -18.24
N ALA A 11 -24.39 -19.24 -19.52
CA ALA A 11 -23.53 -18.42 -20.38
C ALA A 11 -23.41 -16.96 -19.88
N MET A 12 -24.50 -16.39 -19.33
CA MET A 12 -24.49 -15.06 -18.73
C MET A 12 -23.71 -15.02 -17.42
N GLU A 13 -23.82 -16.04 -16.56
CA GLU A 13 -23.03 -16.16 -15.33
C GLU A 13 -21.52 -16.25 -15.64
N ILE A 14 -21.12 -17.03 -16.64
CA ILE A 14 -19.73 -17.12 -17.11
C ILE A 14 -19.25 -15.76 -17.62
N ARG A 15 -20.06 -15.05 -18.41
CA ARG A 15 -19.72 -13.70 -18.90
C ARG A 15 -19.51 -12.70 -17.78
N LEU A 16 -20.40 -12.67 -16.79
CA LEU A 16 -20.28 -11.78 -15.63
C LEU A 16 -19.01 -12.08 -14.82
N LYS A 17 -18.69 -13.36 -14.63
CA LYS A 17 -17.46 -13.77 -13.95
C LYS A 17 -16.21 -13.33 -14.72
N ASN A 18 -16.16 -13.55 -16.03
CA ASN A 18 -15.02 -13.12 -16.86
C ASN A 18 -14.83 -11.60 -16.83
N ILE A 19 -15.92 -10.82 -16.81
CA ILE A 19 -15.85 -9.35 -16.68
C ILE A 19 -15.30 -8.97 -15.30
N SER A 20 -15.77 -9.61 -14.22
CA SER A 20 -15.25 -9.38 -12.87
C SER A 20 -13.75 -9.66 -12.79
N ASP A 21 -13.31 -10.81 -13.30
CA ASP A 21 -11.91 -11.22 -13.27
C ASP A 21 -11.03 -10.25 -14.10
N ALA A 22 -11.55 -9.77 -15.24
CA ALA A 22 -10.85 -8.78 -16.07
C ALA A 22 -10.75 -7.40 -15.38
N LEU A 23 -11.80 -6.96 -14.68
CA LEU A 23 -11.79 -5.72 -13.91
C LEU A 23 -10.80 -5.80 -12.75
N ASP A 24 -10.78 -6.91 -12.02
CA ASP A 24 -9.83 -7.14 -10.94
C ASP A 24 -8.38 -7.10 -11.46
N ALA A 25 -8.12 -7.75 -12.60
CA ALA A 25 -6.80 -7.72 -13.24
C ALA A 25 -6.37 -6.29 -13.66
N LEU A 26 -7.30 -5.49 -14.20
CA LEU A 26 -7.03 -4.09 -14.55
C LEU A 26 -6.73 -3.23 -13.31
N ILE A 27 -7.44 -3.44 -12.21
CA ILE A 27 -7.19 -2.74 -10.95
C ILE A 27 -5.82 -3.12 -10.39
N GLU A 28 -5.48 -4.42 -10.38
CA GLU A 28 -4.16 -4.89 -9.95
C GLU A 28 -3.04 -4.30 -10.82
N GLN A 29 -3.21 -4.28 -12.14
CA GLN A 29 -2.25 -3.66 -13.06
C GLN A 29 -2.09 -2.16 -12.82
N ASN A 30 -3.19 -1.41 -12.70
CA ASN A 30 -3.14 0.04 -12.48
C ASN A 30 -2.43 0.39 -11.17
N ASN A 31 -2.70 -0.36 -10.09
CA ASN A 31 -2.00 -0.18 -8.82
C ASN A 31 -0.50 -0.45 -8.95
N LYS A 32 -0.12 -1.49 -9.67
CA LYS A 32 1.28 -1.81 -9.93
C LYS A 32 1.99 -0.71 -10.72
N GLU A 33 1.40 -0.25 -11.82
CA GLU A 33 1.98 0.81 -12.65
C GLU A 33 2.23 2.09 -11.85
N LYS A 34 1.30 2.46 -10.98
CA LYS A 34 1.51 3.62 -10.12
C LYS A 34 2.62 3.39 -9.08
N ILE A 35 2.76 2.17 -8.53
CA ILE A 35 3.88 1.84 -7.60
C ILE A 35 5.20 2.04 -8.33
N ASP A 36 5.33 1.46 -9.52
CA ASP A 36 6.53 1.55 -10.36
C ASP A 36 6.91 3.01 -10.65
N ILE A 37 5.91 3.87 -10.91
CA ILE A 37 6.12 5.32 -11.08
C ILE A 37 6.66 5.96 -9.80
N CYS A 38 6.09 5.65 -8.63
CA CYS A 38 6.53 6.21 -7.36
C CYS A 38 7.97 5.78 -7.02
N GLU A 39 8.30 4.51 -7.21
CA GLU A 39 9.66 3.99 -7.03
C GLU A 39 10.67 4.69 -7.93
N LYS A 40 10.30 4.92 -9.19
CA LYS A 40 11.14 5.65 -10.15
C LYS A 40 11.38 7.09 -9.70
N ILE A 41 10.32 7.80 -9.32
CA ILE A 41 10.42 9.17 -8.79
C ILE A 41 11.33 9.20 -7.56
N LEU A 42 11.13 8.30 -6.60
CA LEU A 42 11.95 8.22 -5.38
C LEU A 42 13.43 7.95 -5.70
N SER A 43 13.72 7.06 -6.64
CA SER A 43 15.08 6.82 -7.14
C SER A 43 15.69 8.08 -7.73
N ASP A 44 14.93 8.80 -8.57
CA ASP A 44 15.41 10.00 -9.25
C ASP A 44 15.66 11.14 -8.25
N PHE A 45 14.81 11.32 -7.24
CA PHE A 45 15.02 12.26 -6.14
C PHE A 45 16.27 11.92 -5.33
N LYS A 46 16.46 10.65 -4.94
CA LYS A 46 17.67 10.16 -4.22
C LYS A 46 18.96 10.43 -4.99
N LYS A 47 18.93 10.37 -6.32
CA LYS A 47 20.09 10.59 -7.17
C LYS A 47 20.32 12.06 -7.53
N SER A 48 19.26 12.88 -7.60
CA SER A 48 19.33 14.25 -8.13
C SER A 48 19.22 15.35 -7.09
N ILE A 49 18.63 15.12 -5.92
CA ILE A 49 18.37 16.18 -4.92
C ILE A 49 19.17 15.95 -3.65
N PHE A 50 19.11 14.74 -3.08
CA PHE A 50 19.80 14.42 -1.81
C PHE A 50 21.31 14.70 -1.82
N PRO A 51 22.09 14.42 -2.89
CA PRO A 51 23.51 14.72 -2.92
C PRO A 51 23.82 16.21 -2.73
N PHE A 52 22.93 17.11 -3.19
CA PHE A 52 23.09 18.54 -3.00
C PHE A 52 22.70 18.98 -1.59
N VAL A 53 21.64 18.39 -1.02
CA VAL A 53 21.25 18.62 0.39
C VAL A 53 22.38 18.20 1.33
N ASP A 54 22.96 17.03 1.11
CA ASP A 54 24.08 16.53 1.91
C ASP A 54 25.34 17.38 1.73
N LYS A 55 25.65 17.80 0.51
CA LYS A 55 26.75 18.73 0.26
C LYS A 55 26.56 20.04 1.01
N MET A 56 25.36 20.62 0.98
CA MET A 56 25.06 21.86 1.71
C MET A 56 25.28 21.74 3.22
N LYS A 57 24.99 20.57 3.83
CA LYS A 57 25.25 20.35 5.27
C LYS A 57 26.73 20.41 5.63
N THR A 58 27.60 20.04 4.70
CA THR A 58 29.07 19.96 4.93
C THR A 58 29.77 21.31 4.78
N GLU A 59 29.11 22.32 4.20
CA GLU A 59 29.69 23.66 4.04
C GLU A 59 29.46 24.55 5.28
N GLN A 60 30.28 25.60 5.44
CA GLN A 60 30.06 26.60 6.48
C GLN A 60 28.83 27.45 6.11
N MET A 61 27.77 27.36 6.91
CA MET A 61 26.51 28.07 6.70
C MET A 61 26.13 28.92 7.90
N SER A 62 25.36 29.99 7.68
CA SER A 62 24.72 30.75 8.76
C SER A 62 23.67 29.91 9.50
N SER A 63 23.35 30.27 10.74
CA SER A 63 22.34 29.58 11.55
C SER A 63 20.97 29.55 10.88
N ALA A 64 20.56 30.65 10.23
CA ALA A 64 19.31 30.74 9.49
C ALA A 64 19.27 29.77 8.29
N ALA A 65 20.36 29.68 7.51
CA ALA A 65 20.44 28.78 6.36
C ALA A 65 20.34 27.31 6.78
N ARG A 66 20.95 26.94 7.92
CA ARG A 66 20.85 25.59 8.49
C ARG A 66 19.41 25.24 8.89
N THR A 67 18.66 26.18 9.45
CA THR A 67 17.24 25.99 9.78
C THR A 67 16.39 25.76 8.53
N TYR A 68 16.57 26.58 7.48
CA TYR A 68 15.83 26.39 6.23
C TYR A 68 16.19 25.06 5.56
N LEU A 69 17.46 24.64 5.60
CA LEU A 69 17.90 23.36 5.06
C LEU A 69 17.25 22.19 5.82
N ALA A 70 17.17 22.25 7.15
CA ALA A 70 16.50 21.23 7.96
C ALA A 70 14.99 21.14 7.67
N ILE A 71 14.33 22.28 7.39
CA ILE A 71 12.93 22.30 6.97
C ILE A 71 12.76 21.66 5.59
N ILE A 72 13.61 22.03 4.62
CA ILE A 72 13.58 21.45 3.26
C ILE A 72 13.81 19.94 3.33
N GLU A 73 14.78 19.50 4.11
CA GLU A 73 15.06 18.08 4.32
C GLU A 73 13.87 17.37 4.94
N SER A 74 13.30 17.91 6.02
CA SER A 74 12.10 17.35 6.64
C SER A 74 10.93 17.27 5.67
N LYS A 75 10.75 18.26 4.78
CA LYS A 75 9.71 18.25 3.74
C LYS A 75 10.00 17.28 2.61
N LEU A 76 11.26 17.12 2.20
CA LEU A 76 11.67 16.14 1.21
C LEU A 76 11.52 14.71 1.77
N GLU A 77 11.91 14.49 3.02
CA GLU A 77 11.64 13.25 3.74
C GLU A 77 10.14 13.02 3.89
N GLU A 78 9.33 14.01 4.23
CA GLU A 78 7.86 13.88 4.29
C GLU A 78 7.27 13.49 2.93
N ILE A 79 7.79 14.02 1.81
CA ILE A 79 7.38 13.62 0.45
C ILE A 79 7.92 12.22 0.10
N SER A 80 9.12 11.87 0.59
CA SER A 80 9.78 10.58 0.32
C SER A 80 9.20 9.42 1.15
N TYR A 81 8.74 9.72 2.36
CA TYR A 81 8.02 8.86 3.30
C TYR A 81 6.51 9.05 3.22
N SER A 82 6.02 9.98 2.38
CA SER A 82 4.66 9.95 1.88
C SER A 82 4.57 8.61 1.16
N ASN A 83 4.04 7.66 1.94
CA ASN A 83 4.00 6.25 1.67
C ASN A 83 3.70 6.06 0.18
N PRO A 84 4.32 5.10 -0.54
CA PRO A 84 3.83 4.76 -1.88
C PRO A 84 2.29 4.66 -1.85
N TYR A 85 1.70 4.14 -0.77
CA TYR A 85 0.25 4.16 -0.55
C TYR A 85 -0.45 5.54 -0.52
N HIS A 86 0.22 6.59 -0.04
CA HIS A 86 -0.24 7.99 -0.05
C HIS A 86 -0.23 8.59 -1.46
N MET A 87 0.83 8.35 -2.26
CA MET A 87 0.87 8.75 -3.67
C MET A 87 -0.05 7.91 -4.57
N LEU A 88 -0.32 6.66 -4.18
CA LEU A 88 -1.16 5.72 -4.92
C LEU A 88 -2.67 5.90 -4.68
N GLY A 89 -3.05 6.74 -3.71
CA GLY A 89 -4.44 6.86 -3.27
C GLY A 89 -4.93 5.65 -2.47
N LEU A 90 -4.04 4.80 -1.95
CA LEU A 90 -4.40 3.67 -1.10
C LEU A 90 -4.81 4.10 0.33
N GLU A 91 -4.45 5.31 0.76
CA GLU A 91 -5.14 5.98 1.87
C GLU A 91 -6.64 6.19 1.63
N GLN A 92 -7.12 6.24 0.37
CA GLN A 92 -8.56 6.29 0.11
C GLN A 92 -9.25 4.95 0.44
N ASN A 93 -8.50 3.85 0.47
CA ASN A 93 -9.06 2.51 0.67
C ASN A 93 -8.86 1.98 2.09
N PHE A 94 -7.76 2.31 2.78
CA PHE A 94 -7.46 1.82 4.14
C PHE A 94 -7.57 2.92 5.19
N THR A 95 -8.06 2.57 6.39
CA THR A 95 -8.04 3.51 7.51
C THR A 95 -6.63 3.62 8.09
N THR A 96 -6.32 4.70 8.79
CA THR A 96 -5.03 4.90 9.49
C THR A 96 -4.69 3.71 10.40
N THR A 97 -5.68 3.14 11.07
CA THR A 97 -5.51 1.94 11.91
C THR A 97 -5.14 0.70 11.09
N GLU A 98 -5.73 0.53 9.92
CA GLU A 98 -5.42 -0.60 9.02
C GLU A 98 -4.02 -0.46 8.41
N ILE A 99 -3.61 0.75 8.05
CA ILE A 99 -2.24 1.04 7.57
C ILE A 99 -1.23 0.65 8.64
N HIS A 100 -1.46 1.08 9.89
CA HIS A 100 -0.58 0.74 11.00
C HIS A 100 -0.50 -0.77 11.26
N ILE A 101 -1.63 -1.48 11.13
CA ILE A 101 -1.66 -2.95 11.24
C ILE A 101 -0.92 -3.61 10.07
N ILE A 102 -1.03 -3.09 8.84
CA ILE A 102 -0.30 -3.58 7.66
C ILE A 102 1.21 -3.49 7.89
N GLU A 103 1.69 -2.35 8.40
CA GLU A 103 3.11 -2.15 8.69
C GLU A 103 3.64 -3.16 9.71
N LEU A 104 2.90 -3.35 10.81
CA LEU A 104 3.25 -4.35 11.83
C LEU A 104 3.21 -5.79 11.27
N ILE A 105 2.29 -6.09 10.36
CA ILE A 105 2.27 -7.37 9.66
C ILE A 105 3.54 -7.55 8.84
N LYS A 106 3.94 -6.55 8.03
CA LYS A 106 5.17 -6.61 7.21
C LYS A 106 6.44 -6.81 8.05
N GLN A 107 6.47 -6.27 9.27
CA GLN A 107 7.54 -6.51 10.24
C GLN A 107 7.52 -7.94 10.84
N GLY A 108 6.61 -8.81 10.39
CA GLY A 108 6.50 -10.21 10.83
C GLY A 108 5.66 -10.42 12.09
N LYS A 109 4.97 -9.38 12.60
CA LYS A 109 4.20 -9.50 13.84
C LYS A 109 2.92 -10.31 13.64
N ARG A 110 2.65 -11.23 14.56
CA ARG A 110 1.43 -12.04 14.63
C ARG A 110 0.31 -11.25 15.31
N SER A 111 -0.95 -11.65 15.10
CA SER A 111 -2.12 -10.94 15.64
C SER A 111 -2.07 -10.73 17.16
N LYS A 112 -1.49 -11.70 17.90
CA LYS A 112 -1.30 -11.61 19.36
C LYS A 112 -0.29 -10.54 19.75
N GLU A 113 0.80 -10.39 18.99
CA GLU A 113 1.82 -9.36 19.24
C GLU A 113 1.30 -7.98 18.91
N ILE A 114 0.60 -7.83 17.78
CA ILE A 114 -0.04 -6.57 17.39
C ILE A 114 -1.09 -6.15 18.42
N ALA A 115 -1.90 -7.10 18.91
CA ALA A 115 -2.88 -6.85 19.96
C ALA A 115 -2.22 -6.32 21.24
N GLY A 116 -1.09 -6.90 21.64
CA GLY A 116 -0.30 -6.41 22.78
C GLY A 116 0.29 -5.02 22.57
N LEU A 117 0.83 -4.75 21.38
CA LEU A 117 1.43 -3.44 21.04
C LEU A 117 0.39 -2.31 21.02
N LEU A 118 -0.82 -2.58 20.51
CA LEU A 118 -1.89 -1.59 20.37
C LEU A 118 -2.85 -1.57 21.55
N ASN A 119 -2.62 -2.42 22.56
CA ASN A 119 -3.50 -2.59 23.72
C ASN A 119 -4.98 -2.83 23.35
N VAL A 120 -5.21 -3.68 22.34
CA VAL A 120 -6.54 -4.06 21.86
C VAL A 120 -6.70 -5.58 21.86
N SER A 121 -7.94 -6.06 21.72
CA SER A 121 -8.18 -7.50 21.68
C SER A 121 -7.64 -8.14 20.39
N ILE A 122 -7.26 -9.43 20.46
CA ILE A 122 -6.88 -10.23 19.28
C ILE A 122 -8.02 -10.30 18.28
N ALA A 123 -9.27 -10.31 18.76
CA ALA A 123 -10.47 -10.29 17.91
C ALA A 123 -10.54 -9.00 17.08
N THR A 124 -10.21 -7.85 17.69
CA THR A 124 -10.12 -6.55 17.00
C THR A 124 -9.07 -6.57 15.89
N ILE A 125 -7.87 -7.10 16.16
CA ILE A 125 -6.83 -7.25 15.13
C ILE A 125 -7.27 -8.20 14.01
N SER A 126 -7.98 -9.28 14.36
CA SER A 126 -8.52 -10.23 13.38
C SER A 126 -9.58 -9.59 12.49
N PHE A 127 -10.43 -8.73 13.05
CA PHE A 127 -11.39 -7.92 12.31
C PHE A 127 -10.70 -6.98 11.32
N HIS A 128 -9.72 -6.19 11.77
CA HIS A 128 -8.96 -5.32 10.88
C HIS A 128 -8.21 -6.11 9.80
N ARG A 129 -7.58 -7.24 10.13
CA ARG A 129 -6.94 -8.13 9.14
C ARG A 129 -7.93 -8.64 8.09
N ASN A 130 -9.17 -8.94 8.47
CA ASN A 130 -10.22 -9.34 7.52
C ASN A 130 -10.66 -8.17 6.63
N ASN A 131 -10.77 -6.96 7.16
CA ASN A 131 -11.06 -5.77 6.36
C ASN A 131 -9.90 -5.47 5.40
N ILE A 132 -8.66 -5.60 5.87
CA ILE A 132 -7.47 -5.47 5.02
C ILE A 132 -7.55 -6.49 3.88
N ARG A 133 -7.82 -7.77 4.18
CA ARG A 133 -8.00 -8.79 3.15
C ARG A 133 -9.14 -8.48 2.18
N LYS A 134 -10.25 -7.91 2.65
CA LYS A 134 -11.39 -7.48 1.81
C LYS A 134 -10.98 -6.36 0.86
N LYS A 135 -10.30 -5.35 1.39
CA LYS A 135 -9.82 -4.17 0.65
C LYS A 135 -8.68 -4.50 -0.32
N LEU A 136 -7.90 -5.55 -0.04
CA LEU A 136 -6.88 -6.11 -0.93
C LEU A 136 -7.44 -7.15 -1.92
N GLY A 137 -8.75 -7.44 -1.93
CA GLY A 137 -9.34 -8.42 -2.85
C GLY A 137 -8.96 -9.90 -2.57
N ILE A 138 -8.35 -10.19 -1.42
CA ILE A 138 -7.85 -11.54 -1.08
C ILE A 138 -8.67 -12.25 0.00
N LYS A 139 -9.81 -11.70 0.44
CA LYS A 139 -10.63 -12.25 1.54
C LYS A 139 -10.87 -13.75 1.43
N ASN A 140 -11.20 -14.23 0.23
CA ASN A 140 -11.54 -15.63 -0.04
C ASN A 140 -10.41 -16.43 -0.70
N LYS A 141 -9.21 -15.84 -0.87
CA LYS A 141 -8.04 -16.52 -1.44
C LYS A 141 -7.29 -17.26 -0.32
N LYS A 142 -6.77 -18.47 -0.58
CA LYS A 142 -5.92 -19.23 0.38
C LYS A 142 -4.58 -18.56 0.70
N GLN A 143 -4.29 -17.43 0.07
CA GLN A 143 -3.03 -16.72 0.22
C GLN A 143 -2.88 -16.09 1.62
N ASN A 144 -1.69 -16.25 2.20
CA ASN A 144 -1.34 -15.65 3.48
C ASN A 144 -1.21 -14.13 3.34
N LEU A 145 -1.84 -13.36 4.25
CA LEU A 145 -1.81 -11.90 4.22
C LEU A 145 -0.37 -11.35 4.34
N PHE A 146 0.49 -11.95 5.16
CA PHE A 146 1.90 -11.56 5.29
C PHE A 146 2.66 -11.79 3.98
N SER A 147 2.56 -13.00 3.41
CA SER A 147 3.22 -13.32 2.15
C SER A 147 2.71 -12.45 1.00
N PHE A 148 1.40 -12.14 0.98
CA PHE A 148 0.82 -11.22 0.00
C PHE A 148 1.38 -9.80 0.15
N LEU A 149 1.36 -9.27 1.38
CA LEU A 149 1.89 -7.94 1.69
C LEU A 149 3.40 -7.83 1.42
N ASN A 150 4.17 -8.91 1.52
CA ASN A 150 5.59 -8.90 1.16
C ASN A 150 5.86 -9.23 -0.33
N SER A 151 4.91 -9.88 -1.02
CA SER A 151 4.97 -10.07 -2.46
C SER A 151 4.56 -8.82 -3.24
N LEU A 152 3.75 -7.97 -2.61
CA LEU A 152 3.68 -6.56 -2.96
C LEU A 152 5.07 -6.01 -2.66
N VAL A 153 5.88 -5.79 -3.69
CA VAL A 153 7.09 -4.99 -3.55
C VAL A 153 6.59 -3.60 -3.14
N ILE A 154 6.90 -3.23 -1.91
CA ILE A 154 6.54 -2.00 -1.21
C ILE A 154 7.82 -1.43 -0.64
#